data_AF-A0A1Y1RZS3-F1
#
_entry.id   AF-A0A1Y1RZS3-F1
#
_cell.length_a   1.000
_cell.length_b   1.000
_cell.length_c   1.000
_cell.angle_alpha   90.00
_cell.angle_beta   90.00
_cell.angle_gamma   90.00
#
_symmetry.space_group_name_H-M   'P 1'
#
loop_
_entity.id
_entity.type
_entity.pdbx_description
1 polymer ?
#
loop_
_entity_poly.entity_id
_entity_poly.type
_entity_poly.pdbx_seq_one_letter_code
_entity_poly.pdbx_strand_id
1 'polypeptide(L)'
;MKRVHLALILMLLAASAWAAPSFVATLGGDFFNYEDGFLDIGGAYIVPLHSDLELSLGAGFGLWPEEGSGSNDARFYIPLDLGLNFLFPGNEKVSYLLGAGVTPQFLFADENRTYVGPFIKGGIRIRTHEFMQWIIEAQQDLLIGPPDWINTSTRIRTGIQFSFDTGRP
;
A
#
# COMPACT_ATOMS: atom_id res chain seq x y z
N MET A 1 -14.03 25.11 -14.49
CA MET A 1 -13.82 24.00 -13.54
C MET A 1 -12.91 22.91 -14.10
N LYS A 2 -13.24 22.22 -15.21
CA LYS A 2 -12.37 21.17 -15.80
C LYS A 2 -10.91 21.58 -16.10
N ARG A 3 -10.69 22.80 -16.60
CA ARG A 3 -9.33 23.32 -16.90
C ARG A 3 -8.49 23.63 -15.66
N VAL A 4 -9.13 23.98 -14.54
CA VAL A 4 -8.44 24.28 -13.27
C VAL A 4 -7.99 22.98 -12.61
N HIS A 5 -8.84 21.94 -12.63
CA HIS A 5 -8.45 20.62 -12.09
C HIS A 5 -7.33 19.97 -12.90
N LEU A 6 -7.36 20.10 -14.23
CA LEU A 6 -6.28 19.61 -15.09
C LEU A 6 -4.96 20.36 -14.82
N ALA A 7 -4.99 21.69 -14.64
CA ALA A 7 -3.82 22.48 -14.30
C ALA A 7 -3.26 22.14 -12.91
N LEU A 8 -4.14 21.85 -11.94
CA LEU A 8 -3.73 21.43 -10.60
C LEU A 8 -3.05 20.05 -10.65
N ILE A 9 -3.61 19.10 -11.41
CA ILE A 9 -3.02 17.77 -11.63
C ILE A 9 -1.67 17.90 -12.33
N LEU A 10 -1.54 18.75 -13.35
CA LEU A 10 -0.28 19.03 -14.04
C LEU A 10 0.77 19.68 -13.14
N MET A 11 0.37 20.59 -12.23
CA MET A 11 1.28 21.19 -11.25
C MET A 11 1.77 20.17 -10.22
N LEU A 12 0.87 19.31 -9.72
CA LEU A 12 1.21 18.21 -8.82
C LEU A 12 2.19 17.22 -9.48
N LEU A 13 1.98 16.91 -10.76
CA LEU A 13 2.90 16.08 -11.55
C LEU A 13 4.25 16.76 -11.80
N ALA A 14 4.27 18.07 -12.07
CA ALA A 14 5.52 18.81 -12.30
C ALA A 14 6.40 18.93 -11.03
N ALA A 15 5.78 19.04 -9.85
CA ALA A 15 6.52 19.06 -8.57
C ALA A 15 7.22 17.71 -8.29
N SER A 16 6.65 16.59 -8.76
CA SER A 16 7.25 15.26 -8.62
C SER A 16 8.49 15.01 -9.49
N ALA A 17 8.79 15.87 -10.46
CA ALA A 17 9.94 15.70 -11.36
C ALA A 17 11.29 16.00 -10.69
N TRP A 18 11.30 16.59 -9.48
CA TRP A 18 12.52 17.02 -8.78
C TRP A 18 12.92 16.10 -7.62
N ALA A 19 12.09 15.13 -7.26
CA ALA A 19 12.40 14.12 -6.25
C ALA A 19 12.54 12.75 -6.92
N ALA A 20 13.61 12.01 -6.60
CA ALA A 20 13.80 10.69 -7.16
C ALA A 20 12.76 9.73 -6.54
N PRO A 21 11.85 9.16 -7.34
CA PRO A 21 10.85 8.26 -6.81
C PRO A 21 11.51 6.99 -6.26
N SER A 22 10.86 6.36 -5.29
CA SER A 22 11.27 5.05 -4.79
C SER A 22 10.23 3.98 -5.06
N PHE A 23 10.69 2.73 -5.13
CA PHE A 23 9.87 1.57 -5.42
C PHE A 23 9.90 0.62 -4.24
N VAL A 24 8.75 0.07 -3.91
CA VAL A 24 8.60 -0.91 -2.84
C VAL A 24 8.14 -2.22 -3.45
N ALA A 25 8.73 -3.33 -3.00
CA ALA A 25 8.22 -4.68 -3.22
C ALA A 25 7.95 -5.34 -1.86
N THR A 26 6.78 -5.93 -1.68
CA THR A 26 6.34 -6.52 -0.42
C THR A 26 5.77 -7.92 -0.58
N LEU A 27 5.87 -8.68 0.50
CA LEU A 27 5.18 -9.94 0.73
C LEU A 27 4.52 -9.87 2.12
N GLY A 28 3.35 -10.47 2.29
CA GLY A 28 2.62 -10.40 3.55
C GLY A 28 1.40 -11.29 3.61
N GLY A 29 0.59 -11.03 4.63
CA GLY A 29 -0.76 -11.59 4.78
C GLY A 29 -1.80 -10.49 4.78
N ASP A 30 -2.95 -10.75 4.16
CA ASP A 30 -4.18 -9.96 4.29
C ASP A 30 -5.23 -10.80 5.02
N PHE A 31 -5.70 -10.31 6.15
CA PHE A 31 -6.72 -10.96 6.99
C PHE A 31 -8.04 -10.21 6.81
N PHE A 32 -8.81 -10.59 5.79
CA PHE A 32 -10.10 -10.00 5.46
C PHE A 32 -11.18 -10.52 6.41
N ASN A 33 -11.86 -9.60 7.08
CA ASN A 33 -12.83 -9.84 8.17
C ASN A 33 -12.34 -10.80 9.27
N TYR A 34 -11.04 -11.10 9.32
CA TYR A 34 -10.43 -12.12 10.20
C TYR A 34 -10.98 -13.55 10.02
N GLU A 35 -11.74 -13.78 8.97
CA GLU A 35 -12.25 -15.09 8.56
C GLU A 35 -11.41 -15.64 7.41
N ASP A 36 -10.98 -14.73 6.53
CA ASP A 36 -10.26 -15.06 5.32
C ASP A 36 -8.78 -14.57 5.39
N GLY A 37 -7.80 -15.47 5.29
CA GLY A 37 -6.37 -15.15 5.13
C GLY A 37 -5.84 -15.34 3.70
N PHE A 38 -5.32 -14.27 3.09
CA PHE A 38 -4.67 -14.28 1.78
C PHE A 38 -3.15 -14.08 1.92
N LEU A 39 -2.37 -14.78 1.09
CA LEU A 39 -0.98 -14.43 0.82
C LEU A 39 -0.94 -13.20 -0.08
N ASP A 40 -0.43 -12.08 0.43
CA ASP A 40 -0.39 -10.80 -0.28
C ASP A 40 1.00 -10.54 -0.86
N ILE A 41 1.06 -10.33 -2.17
CA ILE A 41 2.27 -9.90 -2.88
C ILE A 41 1.97 -8.52 -3.46
N GLY A 42 2.82 -7.54 -3.20
CA GLY A 42 2.52 -6.17 -3.60
C GLY A 42 3.73 -5.34 -3.94
N GLY A 43 3.44 -4.14 -4.41
CA GLY A 43 4.43 -3.11 -4.60
C GLY A 43 3.83 -1.73 -4.54
N ALA A 44 4.67 -0.73 -4.35
CA ALA A 44 4.26 0.66 -4.33
C ALA A 44 5.27 1.56 -5.03
N TYR A 45 4.75 2.59 -5.66
CA TYR A 45 5.50 3.73 -6.16
C TYR A 45 5.35 4.88 -5.17
N ILE A 46 6.49 5.39 -4.71
CA ILE A 46 6.56 6.41 -3.68
C ILE A 46 7.13 7.69 -4.29
N VAL A 47 6.38 8.78 -4.15
CA VAL A 47 6.77 10.11 -4.60
C VAL A 47 7.04 10.98 -3.38
N PRO A 48 8.29 11.39 -3.13
CA PRO A 48 8.59 12.33 -2.06
C PRO A 48 7.90 13.67 -2.34
N LEU A 49 7.14 14.17 -1.38
CA LEU A 49 6.50 15.50 -1.44
C LEU A 49 7.24 16.51 -0.56
N HIS A 50 7.77 16.04 0.56
CA HIS A 50 8.61 16.77 1.51
C HIS A 50 9.56 15.80 2.21
N SER A 51 10.50 16.28 3.02
CA SER A 51 11.48 15.43 3.73
C SER A 51 10.86 14.41 4.69
N ASP A 52 9.64 14.67 5.15
CA ASP A 52 8.89 13.88 6.13
C ASP A 52 7.50 13.46 5.60
N LEU A 53 7.23 13.68 4.31
CA LEU A 53 5.93 13.40 3.69
C LEU A 53 6.11 12.82 2.29
N GLU A 54 5.49 11.67 2.06
CA GLU A 54 5.51 10.97 0.77
C GLU A 54 4.09 10.64 0.31
N LEU A 55 3.85 10.70 -1.01
CA LEU A 55 2.69 10.09 -1.64
C LEU A 55 3.01 8.63 -1.98
N SER A 56 2.05 7.74 -1.72
CA SER A 56 2.14 6.31 -1.95
C SER A 56 1.06 5.83 -2.91
N LEU A 57 1.48 5.17 -3.98
CA LEU A 57 0.63 4.50 -4.96
C LEU A 57 0.95 3.00 -4.94
N GLY A 58 0.14 2.22 -4.24
CA GLY A 58 0.33 0.79 -4.05
C GLY A 58 -0.64 -0.06 -4.87
N ALA A 59 -0.22 -1.27 -5.20
CA ALA A 59 -1.08 -2.33 -5.69
C ALA A 59 -0.61 -3.67 -5.10
N GLY A 60 -1.56 -4.56 -4.83
CA GLY A 60 -1.28 -5.91 -4.34
C GLY A 60 -2.00 -6.98 -5.14
N PHE A 61 -1.66 -8.21 -4.82
CA PHE A 61 -2.29 -9.42 -5.32
C PHE A 61 -2.32 -10.44 -4.19
N GLY A 62 -3.51 -10.64 -3.63
CA GLY A 62 -3.82 -11.62 -2.61
C GLY A 62 -4.24 -12.95 -3.22
N LEU A 63 -3.62 -14.03 -2.76
CA LEU A 63 -3.92 -15.41 -3.14
C LEU A 63 -4.41 -16.19 -1.93
N TRP A 64 -5.56 -16.87 -2.06
CA TRP A 64 -6.04 -17.80 -1.04
C TRP A 64 -5.28 -19.14 -1.13
N PRO A 65 -4.49 -19.54 -0.12
CA PRO A 65 -3.74 -20.79 -0.16
C PRO A 65 -4.57 -21.91 0.47
N GLU A 66 -5.53 -22.49 -0.26
CA GLU A 66 -6.21 -23.70 0.23
C GLU A 66 -6.65 -24.61 -0.91
N GLU A 67 -6.29 -25.89 -0.81
CA GLU A 67 -6.76 -26.96 -1.69
C GLU A 67 -8.12 -27.47 -1.20
N GLY A 68 -9.19 -26.98 -1.82
CA GLY A 68 -10.55 -27.50 -1.63
C GLY A 68 -10.80 -28.76 -2.45
N SER A 69 -11.44 -29.75 -1.84
CA SER A 69 -11.78 -31.07 -2.38
C SER A 69 -12.61 -31.04 -3.67
N GLY A 70 -11.97 -30.95 -4.83
CA GLY A 70 -12.57 -31.28 -6.12
C GLY A 70 -13.29 -30.15 -6.87
N SER A 71 -13.38 -28.94 -6.33
CA SER A 71 -13.67 -27.71 -7.11
C SER A 71 -12.48 -26.76 -7.01
N ASN A 72 -12.04 -26.27 -8.18
CA ASN A 72 -10.85 -25.44 -8.32
C ASN A 72 -11.26 -23.96 -8.20
N ASP A 73 -11.79 -23.58 -7.02
CA ASP A 73 -12.33 -22.24 -6.80
C ASP A 73 -11.20 -21.28 -6.43
N ALA A 74 -10.58 -20.71 -7.47
CA ALA A 74 -9.49 -19.75 -7.31
C ALA A 74 -10.02 -18.42 -6.76
N ARG A 75 -9.81 -18.16 -5.47
CA ARG A 75 -10.07 -16.87 -4.84
C ARG A 75 -8.82 -15.99 -4.89
N PHE A 76 -8.91 -14.86 -5.58
CA PHE A 76 -7.85 -13.87 -5.62
C PHE A 76 -8.41 -12.47 -5.41
N TYR A 77 -7.55 -11.60 -4.90
CA TYR A 77 -7.96 -10.30 -4.41
C TYR A 77 -6.93 -9.24 -4.81
N ILE A 78 -7.40 -8.08 -5.25
CA ILE A 78 -6.55 -7.00 -5.77
C ILE A 78 -6.85 -5.72 -5.00
N PRO A 79 -6.02 -5.34 -4.01
CA PRO A 79 -6.09 -4.03 -3.37
C PRO A 79 -5.27 -3.02 -4.18
N LEU A 80 -5.79 -1.80 -4.30
CA LEU A 80 -5.02 -0.64 -4.76
C LEU A 80 -4.97 0.37 -3.61
N ASP A 81 -3.80 0.90 -3.29
CA ASP A 81 -3.62 1.81 -2.17
C ASP A 81 -3.22 3.20 -2.68
N LEU A 82 -3.98 4.22 -2.32
CA LEU A 82 -3.63 5.62 -2.57
C LEU A 82 -3.62 6.36 -1.24
N GLY A 83 -2.45 6.83 -0.80
CA GLY A 83 -2.35 7.49 0.49
C GLY A 83 -1.09 8.34 0.67
N LEU A 84 -1.02 8.98 1.82
CA LEU A 84 0.14 9.76 2.26
C LEU A 84 0.84 9.00 3.39
N ASN A 85 2.17 9.09 3.42
CA ASN A 85 3.01 8.57 4.48
C ASN A 85 3.76 9.71 5.16
N PHE A 86 3.60 9.83 6.47
CA PHE A 86 4.38 10.70 7.34
C PHE A 86 5.56 9.90 7.89
N LEU A 87 6.77 10.42 7.70
CA LEU A 87 8.00 9.78 8.15
C LEU A 87 8.50 10.45 9.42
N PHE A 88 8.82 9.64 10.43
CA PHE A 88 9.36 10.11 11.69
C PHE A 88 10.77 9.54 11.87
N PRO A 89 11.80 10.41 12.02
CA PRO A 89 13.16 9.95 12.23
C PRO A 89 13.26 9.27 13.60
N GLY A 90 13.73 8.03 13.62
CA GLY A 90 14.05 7.32 14.86
C GLY A 90 15.53 7.47 15.21
N ASN A 91 16.40 6.95 14.35
CA ASN A 91 17.86 7.10 14.40
C ASN A 91 18.45 7.04 12.98
N GLU A 92 19.78 7.05 12.84
CA GLU A 92 20.46 7.02 11.52
C GLU A 92 20.16 5.80 10.63
N LYS A 93 19.57 4.74 11.19
CA LYS A 93 19.25 3.50 10.48
C LYS A 93 17.77 3.16 10.49
N VAL A 94 16.97 3.73 11.40
CA VAL A 94 15.58 3.36 11.61
C VAL A 94 14.71 4.60 11.48
N SER A 95 13.69 4.50 10.64
CA SER A 95 12.61 5.49 10.51
C SER A 95 11.28 4.82 10.77
N TYR A 96 10.35 5.55 11.36
CA TYR A 96 8.98 5.11 11.57
C TYR A 96 8.09 5.76 10.52
N LEU A 97 6.99 5.08 10.20
CA LEU A 97 6.02 5.51 9.22
C LEU A 97 4.63 5.46 9.83
N LEU A 98 3.85 6.52 9.61
CA LEU A 98 2.39 6.48 9.75
C LEU A 98 1.77 6.96 8.45
N GLY A 99 0.84 6.21 7.90
CA GLY A 99 0.16 6.54 6.66
C GLY A 99 -1.34 6.47 6.79
N ALA A 100 -2.02 7.19 5.90
CA ALA A 100 -3.47 7.12 5.76
C ALA A 100 -3.86 7.38 4.31
N GLY A 101 -4.98 6.81 3.89
CA GLY A 101 -5.42 6.93 2.51
C GLY A 101 -6.73 6.23 2.25
N VAL A 102 -6.93 5.88 0.98
CA VAL A 102 -8.08 5.12 0.48
C VAL A 102 -7.61 3.88 -0.24
N THR A 103 -8.37 2.80 -0.11
CA THR A 103 -8.08 1.53 -0.76
C THR A 103 -9.33 0.94 -1.39
N PRO A 104 -9.46 0.96 -2.73
CA PRO A 104 -10.37 0.07 -3.42
C PRO A 104 -9.80 -1.35 -3.49
N GLN A 105 -10.68 -2.32 -3.34
CA GLN A 105 -10.36 -3.73 -3.26
C GLN A 105 -11.31 -4.53 -4.13
N PHE A 106 -10.75 -5.39 -4.98
CA PHE A 106 -11.50 -6.23 -5.91
C PHE A 106 -11.30 -7.69 -5.54
N LEU A 107 -12.35 -8.33 -5.02
CA LEU A 107 -12.34 -9.75 -4.69
C LEU A 107 -12.96 -10.52 -5.85
N PHE A 108 -12.21 -11.47 -6.40
CA PHE A 108 -12.63 -12.38 -7.45
C PHE A 108 -12.80 -13.76 -6.82
N ALA A 109 -14.06 -14.15 -6.65
CA ALA A 109 -14.51 -15.44 -6.11
C ALA A 109 -15.72 -15.88 -6.95
N ASP A 110 -16.55 -16.81 -6.45
CA ASP A 110 -17.80 -17.22 -7.11
C ASP A 110 -18.66 -16.04 -7.53
N GLU A 111 -18.70 -15.01 -6.68
CA GLU A 111 -19.23 -13.69 -6.99
C GLU A 111 -18.14 -12.64 -6.85
N ASN A 112 -17.97 -11.83 -7.89
CA ASN A 112 -17.05 -10.69 -7.84
C ASN A 112 -17.59 -9.62 -6.90
N ARG A 113 -16.75 -9.16 -5.98
CA ARG A 113 -17.10 -8.13 -5.01
C ARG A 113 -16.11 -6.98 -5.08
N THR A 114 -16.60 -5.79 -4.74
CA THR A 114 -15.78 -4.58 -4.71
C THR A 114 -16.04 -3.84 -3.44
N TYR A 115 -14.96 -3.49 -2.75
CA TYR A 115 -14.97 -2.73 -1.52
C TYR A 115 -14.15 -1.48 -1.70
N VAL A 116 -14.51 -0.40 -1.03
CA VAL A 116 -13.71 0.81 -0.97
C VAL A 116 -13.81 1.39 0.42
N GLY A 117 -12.71 1.91 0.94
CA GLY A 117 -12.77 2.74 2.13
C GLY A 117 -11.43 3.26 2.57
N PRO A 118 -11.39 3.95 3.72
CA PRO A 118 -10.17 4.50 4.25
C PRO A 118 -9.27 3.40 4.83
N PHE A 119 -7.98 3.67 4.84
CA PHE A 119 -7.02 2.89 5.59
C PHE A 119 -6.15 3.78 6.47
N ILE A 120 -5.60 3.17 7.52
CA ILE A 120 -4.46 3.67 8.27
C ILE A 120 -3.35 2.62 8.23
N LYS A 121 -2.10 3.05 8.18
CA LYS A 121 -0.96 2.13 8.26
C LYS A 121 0.13 2.66 9.16
N GLY A 122 0.84 1.75 9.80
CA GLY A 122 2.03 2.02 10.59
C GLY A 122 3.15 1.11 10.15
N GLY A 123 4.39 1.58 10.23
CA GLY A 123 5.52 0.78 9.80
C GLY A 123 6.86 1.26 10.32
N ILE A 124 7.86 0.44 10.05
CA ILE A 124 9.27 0.70 10.35
C ILE A 124 10.05 0.46 9.06
N ARG A 125 10.98 1.37 8.77
CA ARG A 125 11.95 1.25 7.69
C ARG A 125 13.35 1.20 8.29
N ILE A 126 14.13 0.19 7.91
CA ILE A 126 15.49 -0.04 8.38
C ILE A 126 16.44 0.09 7.20
N ARG A 127 17.34 1.07 7.23
CA ARG A 127 18.37 1.25 6.22
C ARG A 127 19.38 0.10 6.28
N THR A 128 19.34 -0.76 5.27
CA THR A 128 20.23 -1.92 5.13
C THR A 128 21.36 -1.66 4.12
N HIS A 129 21.13 -0.76 3.16
CA HIS A 129 22.12 -0.27 2.20
C HIS A 129 21.87 1.22 1.90
N GLU A 130 22.80 1.90 1.23
CA GLU A 130 22.64 3.31 0.82
C GLU A 130 21.41 3.57 -0.08
N PHE A 131 20.92 2.54 -0.78
CA PHE A 131 19.80 2.62 -1.73
C PHE A 131 18.66 1.67 -1.36
N MET A 132 18.75 1.01 -0.21
CA MET A 132 17.85 -0.08 0.18
C MET A 132 17.43 0.05 1.64
N GLN A 133 16.13 -0.03 1.86
CA GLN A 133 15.54 -0.13 3.19
C GLN A 133 14.73 -1.42 3.28
N TRP A 134 14.91 -2.17 4.36
CA TRP A 134 13.97 -3.22 4.73
C TRP A 134 12.78 -2.59 5.44
N ILE A 135 11.57 -2.99 5.07
CA ILE A 135 10.35 -2.41 5.62
C ILE A 135 9.49 -3.48 6.28
N ILE A 136 8.82 -3.10 7.36
CA ILE A 136 7.71 -3.85 7.96
C ILE A 136 6.56 -2.87 8.13
N GLU A 137 5.39 -3.21 7.62
CA GLU A 137 4.19 -2.38 7.69
C GLU A 137 3.00 -3.21 8.16
N ALA A 138 2.13 -2.60 8.95
CA ALA A 138 0.81 -3.10 9.30
C ALA A 138 -0.21 -2.05 8.89
N GLN A 139 -1.25 -2.46 8.18
CA GLN A 139 -2.30 -1.61 7.67
C GLN A 139 -3.65 -2.14 8.13
N GLN A 140 -4.53 -1.24 8.54
CA GLN A 140 -5.92 -1.52 8.88
C GLN A 140 -6.82 -0.77 7.90
N ASP A 141 -7.69 -1.53 7.24
CA ASP A 141 -8.68 -1.04 6.30
C ASP A 141 -10.07 -1.08 6.96
N LEU A 142 -10.85 -0.03 6.73
CA LEU A 142 -12.30 -0.01 6.95
C LEU A 142 -12.95 0.08 5.58
N LEU A 143 -13.75 -0.93 5.23
CA LEU A 143 -14.15 -1.18 3.85
C LEU A 143 -15.67 -1.21 3.72
N ILE A 144 -16.17 -0.59 2.67
CA ILE A 144 -17.59 -0.50 2.39
C ILE A 144 -17.90 -1.15 1.05
N GLY A 145 -18.79 -2.14 1.06
CA GLY A 145 -19.24 -2.88 -0.12
C GLY A 145 -20.11 -4.08 0.26
N PRO A 146 -20.92 -4.65 -0.66
CA PRO A 146 -21.79 -5.79 -0.36
C PRO A 146 -21.01 -7.12 -0.19
N PRO A 147 -21.62 -8.17 0.40
CA PRO A 147 -22.96 -8.21 1.01
C PRO A 147 -23.04 -7.54 2.38
N ASP A 148 -21.98 -7.63 3.17
CA ASP A 148 -21.86 -6.95 4.45
C ASP A 148 -21.31 -5.55 4.26
N TRP A 149 -22.13 -4.53 4.49
CA TRP A 149 -21.76 -3.15 4.15
C TRP A 149 -20.54 -2.59 4.91
N ILE A 150 -20.11 -3.22 6.00
CA ILE A 150 -18.96 -2.81 6.79
C ILE A 150 -18.05 -4.03 6.93
N ASN A 151 -16.86 -3.94 6.34
CA ASN A 151 -15.82 -4.95 6.41
C ASN A 151 -14.54 -4.32 6.98
N THR A 152 -13.66 -5.16 7.50
CA THR A 152 -12.35 -4.75 7.99
C THR A 152 -11.29 -5.70 7.48
N SER A 153 -10.15 -5.19 7.06
CA SER A 153 -8.98 -6.01 6.73
C SER A 153 -7.77 -5.53 7.49
N THR A 154 -6.96 -6.48 7.97
CA THR A 154 -5.62 -6.18 8.47
C THR A 154 -4.60 -6.77 7.52
N ARG A 155 -3.71 -5.92 6.99
CA ARG A 155 -2.59 -6.34 6.13
C ARG A 155 -1.28 -6.18 6.86
N ILE A 156 -0.49 -7.25 6.95
CA ILE A 156 0.85 -7.23 7.54
C ILE A 156 1.85 -7.61 6.47
N ARG A 157 2.78 -6.69 6.17
CA ARG A 157 3.70 -6.78 5.05
C ARG A 157 5.14 -6.59 5.50
N THR A 158 6.05 -7.28 4.83
CA THR A 158 7.49 -7.06 4.91
C THR A 158 8.05 -6.96 3.52
N GLY A 159 9.13 -6.20 3.33
CA GLY A 159 9.60 -5.97 1.97
C GLY A 159 10.83 -5.09 1.87
N ILE A 160 11.15 -4.70 0.64
CA ILE A 160 12.30 -3.88 0.32
C ILE A 160 11.82 -2.61 -0.40
N GLN A 161 12.31 -1.47 0.06
CA GLN A 161 12.19 -0.19 -0.62
C GLN A 161 13.53 0.17 -1.26
N PHE A 162 13.52 0.43 -2.56
CA PHE A 162 14.64 0.91 -3.34
C PHE A 162 14.47 2.40 -3.63
N SER A 163 15.45 3.21 -3.20
CA SER A 163 15.50 4.63 -3.52
C SER A 163 16.83 4.95 -4.21
N PHE A 164 16.74 5.70 -5.32
CA PHE A 164 17.91 6.16 -6.07
C PHE A 164 18.22 7.64 -5.79
N ASP A 165 17.55 8.23 -4.78
CA ASP A 165 17.87 9.58 -4.37
C ASP A 165 19.25 9.62 -3.71
N THR A 166 20.17 10.37 -4.33
CA THR A 166 21.51 10.66 -3.81
C THR A 166 21.51 11.90 -2.89
N GLY A 167 20.34 12.56 -2.74
CA GLY A 167 20.09 13.72 -1.90
C GLY A 167 19.96 13.36 -0.42
N ARG A 168 21.11 13.06 0.18
CA ARG A 168 21.34 12.97 1.63
C ARG A 168 20.80 14.19 2.41
N PRO A 169 20.57 14.01 3.71
CA PRO A 169 21.52 14.58 4.68
C PRO A 169 22.68 13.62 4.99
#